data_AF-A0A960K976-F1
#
_entry.id   AF-A0A960K976-F1
#
_cell.length_a   1.000
_cell.length_b   1.000
_cell.length_c   1.000
_cell.angle_alpha   90.00
_cell.angle_beta   90.00
_cell.angle_gamma   90.00
#
_symmetry.space_group_name_H-M   'P 1'
#
loop_
_entity.id
_entity.type
_entity.pdbx_description
1 polymer ?
#
loop_
_entity_poly.entity_id
_entity_poly.type
_entity_poly.pdbx_seq_one_letter_code
_entity_poly.pdbx_strand_id
1 'polypeptide(L)'
;ADFEVVAVLDWEMAGVAPPEVDLGWMAYLHLFFQDIATDLGLPGLPHFMAPADLVATYQALTGRTLGNLRWHVAYSAMRHGVIMRRVTERAILFGEAVEPPDLDDTIIHRATLRAMLDGTYWDRVGL
;
A
#
# COMPACT_ATOMS: atom_id res chain seq x y z
N ALA A 1 -4.49 0.04 -29.28
CA ALA A 1 -5.05 -1.00 -28.39
C ALA A 1 -4.11 -1.13 -27.21
N ASP A 2 -3.66 0.00 -26.67
CA ASP A 2 -2.38 0.06 -25.97
C ASP A 2 -2.72 0.56 -24.57
N PHE A 3 -2.62 -0.35 -23.59
CA PHE A 3 -2.82 -0.11 -22.15
C PHE A 3 -4.24 0.23 -21.66
N GLU A 4 -5.28 -0.05 -22.45
CA GLU A 4 -6.68 0.04 -21.97
C GLU A 4 -7.02 -1.13 -21.04
N VAL A 5 -7.77 -0.85 -19.97
CA VAL A 5 -8.23 -1.86 -19.02
C VAL A 5 -9.27 -2.76 -19.68
N VAL A 6 -8.99 -4.05 -19.80
CA VAL A 6 -9.91 -5.06 -20.39
C VAL A 6 -10.61 -5.94 -19.34
N ALA A 7 -10.09 -5.99 -18.12
CA ALA A 7 -10.68 -6.72 -17.00
C ALA A 7 -10.19 -6.14 -15.67
N VAL A 8 -11.08 -6.16 -14.66
CA VAL A 8 -10.75 -5.89 -13.25
C VAL A 8 -10.94 -7.19 -12.49
N LEU A 9 -9.87 -7.65 -11.82
CA LEU A 9 -9.79 -8.96 -11.17
C LEU A 9 -9.67 -8.79 -9.65
N ASP A 10 -9.61 -9.93 -8.95
CA ASP A 10 -9.29 -9.98 -7.52
C ASP A 10 -10.30 -9.25 -6.62
N TRP A 11 -11.57 -9.69 -6.70
CA TRP A 11 -12.70 -9.10 -5.98
C TRP A 11 -12.87 -9.64 -4.54
N GLU A 12 -11.91 -10.38 -4.00
CA GLU A 12 -12.05 -11.05 -2.69
C GLU A 12 -12.14 -10.06 -1.51
N MET A 13 -11.73 -8.81 -1.71
CA MET A 13 -11.79 -7.73 -0.72
C MET A 13 -12.88 -6.68 -1.01
N ALA A 14 -13.79 -6.93 -1.96
CA ALA A 14 -14.85 -6.00 -2.32
C ALA A 14 -15.81 -5.72 -1.16
N GLY A 15 -16.17 -4.44 -0.96
CA GLY A 15 -17.06 -4.03 0.12
C GLY A 15 -17.57 -2.60 -0.05
N VAL A 16 -18.43 -2.16 0.88
CA VAL A 16 -18.97 -0.78 0.89
C VAL A 16 -18.10 0.08 1.82
N ALA A 17 -17.43 1.07 1.26
CA ALA A 17 -16.56 2.00 1.98
C ALA A 17 -16.52 3.37 1.28
N PRO A 18 -16.00 4.43 1.93
CA PRO A 18 -15.64 5.67 1.25
C PRO A 18 -14.60 5.39 0.14
N PRO A 19 -14.66 6.08 -1.01
CA PRO A 19 -13.74 5.85 -2.13
C PRO A 19 -12.26 6.06 -1.76
N GLU A 20 -12.00 6.88 -0.74
CA GLU A 20 -10.66 7.11 -0.22
C GLU A 20 -9.99 5.83 0.30
N VAL A 21 -10.76 4.81 0.69
CA VAL A 21 -10.23 3.48 1.07
C VAL A 21 -9.56 2.81 -0.13
N ASP A 22 -10.19 2.83 -1.30
CA ASP A 22 -9.63 2.24 -2.52
C ASP A 22 -8.46 3.09 -3.06
N LEU A 23 -8.58 4.42 -3.02
CA LEU A 23 -7.48 5.31 -3.43
C LEU A 23 -6.25 5.16 -2.53
N GLY A 24 -6.46 5.07 -1.21
CA GLY A 24 -5.39 4.81 -0.25
C GLY A 24 -4.76 3.44 -0.46
N TRP A 25 -5.53 2.42 -0.88
CA TRP A 25 -5.01 1.09 -1.23
C TRP A 25 -4.13 1.12 -2.49
N MET A 26 -4.60 1.74 -3.57
CA MET A 26 -3.82 1.90 -4.80
C MET A 26 -2.52 2.67 -4.56
N ALA A 27 -2.59 3.78 -3.82
CA ALA A 27 -1.41 4.57 -3.43
C ALA A 27 -0.42 3.71 -2.63
N TYR A 28 -0.90 3.05 -1.58
CA TYR A 28 -0.02 2.32 -0.67
C TYR A 28 0.65 1.11 -1.32
N LEU A 29 -0.05 0.34 -2.17
CA LEU A 29 0.57 -0.78 -2.87
C LEU A 29 1.76 -0.35 -3.72
N HIS A 30 1.65 0.78 -4.42
CA HIS A 30 2.78 1.32 -5.16
C HIS A 30 3.88 1.84 -4.22
N LEU A 31 3.53 2.57 -3.17
CA LEU A 31 4.50 3.07 -2.17
C LEU A 31 5.29 1.93 -1.52
N PHE A 32 4.65 0.79 -1.23
CA PHE A 32 5.32 -0.40 -0.72
C PHE A 32 6.36 -0.95 -1.71
N PHE A 33 6.00 -1.07 -3.00
CA PHE A 33 6.97 -1.49 -4.02
C PHE A 33 8.05 -0.44 -4.28
N GLN A 34 7.72 0.85 -4.16
CA GLN A 34 8.68 1.94 -4.24
C GLN A 34 9.71 1.85 -3.09
N ASP A 35 9.25 1.56 -1.87
CA ASP A 35 10.12 1.34 -0.71
C ASP A 35 11.07 0.16 -0.96
N ILE A 36 10.55 -0.99 -1.40
CA ILE A 36 11.38 -2.15 -1.77
C ILE A 36 12.41 -1.81 -2.85
N ALA A 37 12.00 -1.14 -3.92
CA ALA A 37 12.91 -0.78 -5.00
C ALA A 37 14.04 0.12 -4.50
N THR A 38 13.71 1.11 -3.67
CA THR A 38 14.68 2.05 -3.09
C THR A 38 15.64 1.34 -2.14
N ASP A 39 15.13 0.44 -1.29
CA ASP A 39 15.94 -0.37 -0.37
C ASP A 39 16.92 -1.30 -1.11
N LEU A 40 16.54 -1.74 -2.32
CA LEU A 40 17.40 -2.51 -3.23
C LEU A 40 18.34 -1.64 -4.09
N GLY A 41 18.37 -0.32 -3.87
CA GLY A 41 19.21 0.62 -4.61
C GLY A 41 18.74 0.94 -6.03
N LEU A 42 17.50 0.60 -6.37
CA LEU A 42 16.87 0.92 -7.65
C LEU A 42 16.08 2.25 -7.55
N PRO A 43 15.92 2.98 -8.66
CA PRO A 43 15.21 4.27 -8.64
C PRO A 43 13.69 4.13 -8.43
N GLY A 44 13.11 2.96 -8.73
CA GLY A 44 11.66 2.77 -8.75
C GLY A 44 10.95 3.71 -9.72
N LEU A 45 9.70 4.07 -9.40
CA LEU A 45 8.84 4.99 -10.14
C LEU A 45 8.19 5.99 -9.14
N PRO A 46 8.94 6.96 -8.59
CA PRO A 46 8.51 7.77 -7.44
C PRO A 46 7.31 8.70 -7.73
N HIS A 47 7.00 8.93 -9.00
CA HIS A 47 5.87 9.76 -9.43
C HIS A 47 4.65 8.94 -9.89
N PHE A 48 4.77 7.61 -9.96
CA PHE A 48 3.64 6.76 -10.31
C PHE A 48 2.71 6.60 -9.10
N MET A 49 1.38 6.58 -9.33
CA MET A 49 0.37 6.42 -8.27
C MET A 49 0.55 7.37 -7.08
N ALA A 50 1.05 8.60 -7.32
CA ALA A 50 1.24 9.57 -6.26
C ALA A 50 -0.13 9.92 -5.63
N PRO A 51 -0.24 10.01 -4.28
CA PRO A 51 -1.52 10.25 -3.62
C PRO A 51 -2.24 11.51 -4.11
N ALA A 52 -1.49 12.59 -4.38
CA ALA A 52 -2.04 13.84 -4.88
C ALA A 52 -2.64 13.69 -6.29
N ASP A 53 -1.98 12.94 -7.18
CA ASP A 53 -2.46 12.71 -8.54
C ASP A 53 -3.71 11.82 -8.53
N LEU A 54 -3.74 10.78 -7.70
CA LEU A 54 -4.93 9.95 -7.51
C LEU A 54 -6.15 10.77 -7.05
N VAL A 55 -5.95 11.65 -6.06
CA VAL A 55 -7.01 12.57 -5.60
C VAL A 55 -7.43 13.49 -6.75
N ALA A 56 -6.49 14.17 -7.41
CA ALA A 56 -6.81 15.11 -8.47
C ALA A 56 -7.59 14.45 -9.62
N THR A 57 -7.13 13.29 -10.10
CA THR A 57 -7.80 12.53 -11.16
C THR A 57 -9.18 12.06 -10.73
N TYR A 58 -9.33 11.50 -9.54
CA TYR A 58 -10.62 11.01 -9.06
C TYR A 58 -11.65 12.14 -8.91
N GLN A 59 -11.24 13.28 -8.34
CA GLN A 59 -12.12 14.44 -8.21
C GLN A 59 -12.55 14.99 -9.57
N ALA A 60 -11.63 15.08 -10.54
CA ALA A 60 -11.93 15.56 -11.88
C ALA A 60 -12.94 14.68 -12.62
N LEU A 61 -12.87 13.36 -12.43
CA LEU A 61 -13.76 12.40 -13.10
C LEU A 61 -15.13 12.26 -12.41
N THR A 62 -15.21 12.47 -11.10
CA THR A 62 -16.42 12.17 -10.32
C THR A 62 -17.15 13.40 -9.79
N GLY A 63 -16.51 14.57 -9.78
CA GLY A 63 -17.04 15.78 -9.14
C GLY A 63 -17.10 15.71 -7.61
N ARG A 64 -16.60 14.64 -6.98
CA ARG A 64 -16.50 14.53 -5.52
C ARG A 64 -15.34 15.36 -5.00
N THR A 65 -15.50 15.93 -3.82
CA THR A 65 -14.39 16.51 -3.06
C THR A 65 -13.85 15.46 -2.10
N LEU A 66 -12.54 15.25 -2.12
CA LEU A 66 -11.82 14.31 -1.26
C LEU A 66 -10.88 15.06 -0.32
N GLY A 67 -10.62 14.46 0.84
CA GLY A 67 -9.60 14.94 1.79
C GLY A 67 -8.20 14.39 1.50
N ASN A 68 -7.27 14.72 2.39
CA ASN A 68 -5.94 14.09 2.43
C ASN A 68 -6.08 12.56 2.67
N LEU A 69 -5.33 11.75 1.94
CA LEU A 69 -5.36 10.28 2.00
C LEU A 69 -4.51 9.65 3.12
N ARG A 70 -3.82 10.42 3.98
CA ARG A 70 -2.87 9.94 5.00
C ARG A 70 -3.43 8.83 5.88
N TRP A 71 -4.63 9.01 6.41
CA TRP A 71 -5.29 7.98 7.21
C TRP A 71 -5.58 6.71 6.39
N HIS A 72 -6.04 6.89 5.15
CA HIS A 72 -6.39 5.78 4.25
C HIS A 72 -5.15 5.00 3.80
N VAL A 73 -4.02 5.68 3.57
CA VAL A 73 -2.73 5.05 3.29
C VAL A 73 -2.23 4.28 4.52
N ALA A 74 -2.33 4.85 5.72
CA ALA A 74 -1.99 4.14 6.96
C ALA A 74 -2.87 2.89 7.16
N TYR A 75 -4.17 3.01 6.90
CA TYR A 75 -5.12 1.90 6.99
C TYR A 75 -4.80 0.79 5.98
N SER A 76 -4.47 1.15 4.74
CA SER A 76 -4.01 0.21 3.72
C SER A 76 -2.70 -0.47 4.10
N ALA A 77 -1.75 0.25 4.70
CA ALA A 77 -0.51 -0.33 5.20
C ALA A 77 -0.72 -1.39 6.28
N MET A 78 -1.65 -1.12 7.20
CA MET A 78 -2.03 -2.06 8.24
C MET A 78 -2.71 -3.31 7.64
N ARG A 79 -3.66 -3.14 6.72
CA ARG A 79 -4.31 -4.26 6.01
C ARG A 79 -3.30 -5.11 5.25
N HIS A 80 -2.38 -4.46 4.52
CA HIS A 80 -1.30 -5.14 3.82
C HIS A 80 -0.38 -5.89 4.80
N GLY A 81 -0.13 -5.34 5.99
CA GLY A 81 0.62 -6.00 7.06
C GLY A 81 0.00 -7.34 7.49
N VAL A 82 -1.34 -7.38 7.61
CA VAL A 82 -2.06 -8.64 7.88
C VAL A 82 -1.83 -9.66 6.76
N ILE A 83 -1.90 -9.24 5.50
CA ILE A 83 -1.67 -10.12 4.34
C ILE A 83 -0.23 -10.66 4.37
N MET A 84 0.77 -9.80 4.52
CA MET A 84 2.19 -10.20 4.55
C MET A 84 2.47 -11.19 5.67
N ARG A 85 1.90 -10.97 6.86
CA ARG A 85 1.98 -11.93 7.96
C ARG A 85 1.42 -13.30 7.56
N ARG A 86 0.24 -13.36 6.95
CA ARG A 86 -0.37 -14.63 6.49
C ARG A 86 0.46 -15.33 5.42
N VAL A 87 1.12 -14.57 4.53
CA VAL A 87 2.06 -15.12 3.55
C VAL A 87 3.25 -15.78 4.26
N THR A 88 3.86 -15.10 5.23
CA THR A 88 5.00 -15.64 6.00
C THR A 88 4.60 -16.84 6.84
N GLU A 89 3.47 -16.80 7.54
CA GLU A 89 2.95 -17.93 8.32
C GLU A 89 2.70 -19.17 7.45
N ARG A 90 2.19 -18.96 6.22
CA ARG A 90 2.03 -20.04 5.24
C ARG A 90 3.37 -20.61 4.80
N ALA A 91 4.37 -19.77 4.53
CA ALA A 91 5.72 -20.23 4.18
C ALA A 91 6.36 -21.05 5.31
N ILE A 92 6.18 -20.66 6.57
CA ILE A 92 6.62 -21.43 7.75
C ILE A 92 5.94 -22.79 7.80
N LEU A 93 4.61 -22.84 7.63
CA LEU A 93 3.84 -24.08 7.64
C LEU A 93 4.34 -25.10 6.60
N PHE A 94 4.74 -24.62 5.42
CA PHE A 94 5.27 -25.47 4.34
C PHE A 94 6.78 -25.69 4.38
N GLY A 95 7.48 -25.17 5.40
CA GLY A 95 8.92 -25.35 5.58
C GLY A 95 9.79 -24.50 4.64
N GLU A 96 9.22 -23.47 4.02
CA GLU A 96 9.92 -22.52 3.14
C GLU A 96 10.59 -21.38 3.93
N ALA A 97 10.15 -21.14 5.17
CA ALA A 97 10.69 -20.14 6.08
C ALA A 97 10.80 -20.68 7.52
N VAL A 98 11.64 -20.03 8.32
CA VAL A 98 11.79 -20.32 9.75
C VAL A 98 10.99 -19.30 10.56
N GLU A 99 10.31 -19.75 11.60
CA GLU A 99 9.60 -18.85 12.51
C GLU A 99 10.58 -17.88 13.18
N PRO A 100 10.38 -16.55 13.04
CA PRO A 100 11.25 -15.58 13.67
C PRO A 100 10.99 -15.52 15.19
N PRO A 101 12.00 -15.11 15.99
CA PRO A 101 11.82 -14.94 17.43
C PRO A 101 10.86 -13.79 17.78
N ASP A 102 10.75 -12.77 16.94
CA ASP A 102 9.75 -11.70 17.03
C ASP A 102 8.70 -11.89 15.92
N LEU A 103 7.42 -12.03 16.32
CA LEU A 103 6.31 -12.22 15.39
C LEU A 103 6.13 -11.05 14.44
N ASP A 104 6.49 -9.83 14.83
CA ASP A 104 6.38 -8.66 13.97
C ASP A 104 7.35 -8.73 12.77
N ASP A 105 8.42 -9.54 12.84
CA ASP A 105 9.33 -9.76 11.72
C ASP A 105 8.66 -10.53 10.57
N THR A 106 7.47 -11.09 10.80
CA THR A 106 6.62 -11.65 9.72
C THR A 106 6.00 -10.57 8.83
N ILE A 107 6.05 -9.29 9.24
CA ILE A 107 5.56 -8.14 8.49
C ILE A 107 6.76 -7.45 7.83
N ILE A 108 6.99 -7.74 6.56
CA ILE A 108 8.15 -7.24 5.79
C ILE A 108 8.32 -5.70 5.85
N HIS A 109 7.22 -4.95 5.90
CA HIS A 109 7.21 -3.49 5.96
C HIS A 109 6.96 -2.94 7.38
N ARG A 110 7.31 -3.67 8.44
CA ARG A 110 7.11 -3.20 9.83
C ARG A 110 7.78 -1.85 10.12
N ALA A 111 8.94 -1.60 9.51
CA ALA A 111 9.65 -0.33 9.65
C ALA A 111 8.85 0.85 9.06
N THR A 112 8.20 0.64 7.91
CA THR A 112 7.28 1.62 7.30
C THR A 112 6.09 1.91 8.20
N LEU A 113 5.45 0.89 8.79
CA LEU A 113 4.35 1.09 9.74
C LEU A 113 4.79 1.91 10.97
N ARG A 114 5.99 1.65 11.48
CA ARG A 114 6.56 2.42 12.60
C ARG A 114 6.82 3.87 12.21
N ALA A 115 7.43 4.10 11.04
CA ALA A 115 7.68 5.45 10.52
C ALA A 115 6.37 6.25 10.29
N MET A 116 5.29 5.58 9.90
CA MET A 116 3.96 6.20 9.80
C MET A 116 3.45 6.69 11.15
N LEU A 117 3.59 5.87 12.20
CA LEU A 117 3.20 6.24 13.57
C LEU A 117 4.09 7.35 14.15
N ASP A 118 5.40 7.26 13.91
CA ASP A 118 6.38 8.26 14.35
C ASP A 118 6.31 9.56 13.54
N GLY A 119 5.51 9.60 12.47
CA GLY A 119 5.29 10.76 11.63
C GLY A 119 6.37 11.02 10.58
N THR A 120 7.41 10.19 10.50
CA THR A 120 8.58 10.38 9.63
C THR A 120 8.38 9.87 8.20
N TYR A 121 7.30 9.12 7.94
CA TYR A 121 6.99 8.59 6.62
C TYR A 121 6.40 9.63 5.66
N TRP A 122 5.68 10.62 6.19
CA TRP A 122 4.66 11.35 5.44
C TRP A 122 5.22 12.40 4.48
N ASP A 123 6.22 13.17 4.93
CA ASP A 123 6.89 14.19 4.10
C ASP A 123 7.51 13.57 2.84
N ARG A 124 7.99 12.32 2.95
CA ARG A 124 8.59 11.57 1.84
C ARG A 124 7.60 11.22 0.74
N VAL A 125 6.32 11.06 1.09
CA VAL A 125 5.26 10.60 0.17
C VAL A 125 4.23 11.69 -0.15
N GLY A 126 4.47 12.92 0.32
CA GLY A 126 3.62 14.08 0.07
C GLY A 126 2.25 14.00 0.77
N LEU A 127 2.19 13.48 2.00
CA LEU A 127 0.95 13.32 2.79
C LEU A 127 1.04 13.91 4.20
#